data_AF-A0A1T4LTM0-F1
#
_entry.id   AF-A0A1T4LTM0-F1
#
_cell.length_a   1.000
_cell.length_b   1.000
_cell.length_c   1.000
_cell.angle_alpha   90.00
_cell.angle_beta   90.00
_cell.angle_gamma   90.00
#
_symmetry.space_group_name_H-M   'P 1'
#
loop_
_entity.id
_entity.type
_entity.pdbx_description
1 polymer ?
#
loop_
_entity_poly.entity_id
_entity_poly.type
_entity_poly.pdbx_seq_one_letter_code
_entity_poly.pdbx_strand_id
1 'polypeptide(L)'
;MQKTFEELSQIWSETKRPLVKYSTMCAYRLALQTHLLPHFGQKNKIDEDEVQRFIIHKVELGLAKKSIRDIIAILRSIIKYGARHGLFDGEDWQLYYPTVETDNRLSVLSINHQRKLMAHLLKEPNSQNIGILLALCTGMRIGEVCALQWTDVDLPIECFECLRQ
;
A
#
# COMPACT_ATOMS: atom_id res chain seq x y z
N MET A 1 18.14 28.02 3.26
CA MET A 1 19.08 26.91 3.49
C MET A 1 18.46 25.66 2.92
N GLN A 2 19.22 24.88 2.16
CA GLN A 2 18.77 23.59 1.63
C GLN A 2 18.56 22.63 2.79
N LYS A 3 17.38 22.01 2.88
CA LYS A 3 17.04 21.07 3.96
C LYS A 3 17.54 19.68 3.63
N THR A 4 17.78 18.86 4.65
CA THR A 4 18.01 17.43 4.44
C THR A 4 16.72 16.78 3.94
N PHE A 5 16.84 15.65 3.26
CA PHE A 5 15.68 14.88 2.82
C PHE A 5 14.82 14.44 4.02
N GLU A 6 15.43 14.13 5.16
CA GLU A 6 14.72 13.79 6.39
C GLU A 6 13.82 14.94 6.86
N GLU A 7 14.37 16.15 7.00
CA GLU A 7 13.58 17.33 7.36
C GLU A 7 12.48 17.62 6.36
N LEU A 8 12.78 17.50 5.06
CA LEU A 8 11.80 17.70 3.99
C LEU A 8 10.66 16.68 4.09
N SER A 9 10.98 15.42 4.36
CA SER A 9 10.00 14.33 4.47
C SER A 9 9.05 14.53 5.66
N GLN A 10 9.54 15.12 6.76
CA GLN A 10 8.71 15.44 7.93
C GLN A 10 7.70 16.54 7.59
N ILE A 11 8.16 17.64 7.01
CA ILE A 11 7.30 18.77 6.59
C ILE A 11 6.26 18.29 5.56
N TRP A 12 6.69 17.49 4.60
CA TRP A 12 5.80 16.88 3.61
C TRP A 12 4.76 15.97 4.26
N SER A 13 5.17 15.14 5.22
CA SER A 13 4.28 14.21 5.92
C SER A 13 3.23 14.96 6.75
N GLU A 14 3.61 16.02 7.44
CA GLU A 14 2.68 16.87 8.21
C GLU A 14 1.67 17.56 7.30
N THR A 15 2.13 18.09 6.17
CA THR A 15 1.28 18.72 5.16
C THR A 15 0.31 17.73 4.52
N LYS A 16 0.74 16.48 4.30
CA LYS A 16 -0.08 15.43 3.68
C LYS A 16 -1.05 14.76 4.65
N ARG A 17 -0.73 14.73 5.95
CA ARG A 17 -1.53 14.03 6.98
C ARG A 17 -3.04 14.34 6.96
N PRO A 18 -3.49 15.61 6.88
CA PRO A 18 -4.93 15.91 6.85
C PRO A 18 -5.57 15.65 5.47
N LEU A 19 -4.78 15.40 4.43
CA LEU A 19 -5.25 15.30 3.04
C LEU A 19 -5.45 13.85 2.56
N VAL A 20 -4.98 12.86 3.32
CA VAL A 20 -5.03 11.44 2.90
C VAL A 20 -5.63 10.57 4.01
N LYS A 21 -6.16 9.41 3.60
CA LYS A 21 -6.65 8.41 4.56
C LYS A 21 -5.52 7.96 5.49
N TYR A 22 -5.89 7.59 6.72
CA TYR A 22 -4.93 7.11 7.72
C TYR A 22 -4.08 5.95 7.22
N SER A 23 -4.68 4.97 6.54
CA SER A 23 -3.98 3.83 5.95
C SER A 23 -2.92 4.24 4.92
N THR A 24 -3.21 5.25 4.09
CA THR A 24 -2.25 5.81 3.13
C THR A 24 -1.06 6.44 3.85
N MET A 25 -1.32 7.18 4.94
CA MET A 25 -0.25 7.78 5.74
C MET A 25 0.62 6.73 6.44
N CYS A 26 0.03 5.63 6.92
CA CYS A 26 0.79 4.49 7.44
C CYS A 26 1.70 3.88 6.36
N ALA A 27 1.21 3.69 5.13
CA ALA A 27 2.02 3.20 4.03
C ALA A 27 3.19 4.15 3.70
N TYR A 28 2.96 5.47 3.69
CA TYR A 28 4.01 6.46 3.47
C TYR A 28 5.08 6.41 4.56
N ARG A 29 4.66 6.38 5.83
CA ARG A 29 5.58 6.29 6.97
C ARG A 29 6.41 5.01 6.94
N LEU A 30 5.80 3.88 6.62
CA LEU A 30 6.51 2.61 6.49
C LEU A 30 7.58 2.70 5.38
N ALA A 31 7.22 3.16 4.18
CA ALA A 31 8.18 3.31 3.09
C ALA A 31 9.31 4.29 3.45
N LEU A 32 8.99 5.39 4.13
CA LEU A 32 9.97 6.35 4.61
C LEU A 32 10.95 5.73 5.60
N GLN A 33 10.45 5.15 6.68
CA GLN A 33 11.28 4.63 7.77
C GLN A 33 12.08 3.39 7.36
N THR A 34 11.48 2.49 6.58
CA THR A 34 12.12 1.21 6.22
C THR A 34 13.06 1.34 5.02
N HIS A 35 12.84 2.30 4.11
CA HIS A 35 13.56 2.32 2.84
C HIS A 35 14.22 3.64 2.50
N LEU A 36 13.51 4.77 2.62
CA LEU A 36 14.02 6.05 2.13
C LEU A 36 14.95 6.74 3.13
N LEU A 37 14.55 6.88 4.39
CA LEU A 37 15.35 7.57 5.42
C LEU A 37 16.71 6.90 5.68
N PRO A 38 16.82 5.56 5.77
CA PRO A 38 18.12 4.92 5.97
C PRO A 38 19.14 5.19 4.87
N HIS A 39 18.69 5.55 3.65
CA HIS A 39 19.57 5.76 2.51
C HIS A 39 19.76 7.24 2.17
N PHE A 40 18.65 8.01 2.17
CA PHE A 40 18.62 9.38 1.69
C PHE A 40 18.49 10.42 2.82
N GLY A 41 18.19 10.03 4.06
CA GLY A 41 17.77 10.95 5.13
C GLY A 41 18.67 12.17 5.33
N GLN A 42 19.98 11.96 5.40
CA GLN A 42 20.98 13.02 5.63
C GLN A 42 21.41 13.76 4.35
N LYS A 43 20.82 13.44 3.20
CA LYS A 43 21.21 14.02 1.91
C LYS A 43 20.46 15.33 1.69
N ASN A 44 21.19 16.36 1.25
CA ASN A 44 20.62 17.65 0.84
C ASN A 44 20.35 17.70 -0.67
N LYS A 45 20.92 16.75 -1.41
CA LYS A 45 20.76 16.54 -2.85
C LYS A 45 20.76 15.04 -3.11
N ILE A 46 19.90 14.60 -4.01
CA ILE A 46 19.81 13.21 -4.45
C ILE A 46 19.99 13.23 -5.97
N ASP A 47 20.93 12.44 -6.47
CA ASP A 47 21.23 12.36 -7.91
C ASP A 47 20.57 11.12 -8.53
N GLU A 48 20.33 11.19 -9.84
CA GLU A 48 19.66 10.11 -10.59
C GLU A 48 20.38 8.76 -10.44
N ASP A 49 21.71 8.75 -10.56
CA ASP A 49 22.53 7.55 -10.41
C ASP A 49 22.40 6.90 -9.03
N GLU A 50 22.20 7.70 -7.98
CA GLU A 50 22.00 7.19 -6.62
C GLU A 50 20.66 6.48 -6.50
N VAL A 51 19.61 7.05 -7.09
CA VAL A 51 18.28 6.45 -7.14
C VAL A 51 18.27 5.18 -8.00
N GLN A 52 18.99 5.18 -9.12
CA GLN A 52 19.14 4.02 -9.98
C GLN A 52 19.83 2.86 -9.24
N ARG A 53 20.93 3.14 -8.51
CA ARG A 53 21.59 2.15 -7.64
C ARG A 53 20.67 1.64 -6.53
N PHE A 54 19.89 2.54 -5.91
CA PHE A 54 18.91 2.16 -4.90
C PHE A 54 17.85 1.19 -5.46
N ILE A 55 17.34 1.44 -6.67
CA ILE A 55 16.38 0.54 -7.35
C ILE A 55 17.00 -0.84 -7.54
N ILE A 56 18.20 -0.92 -8.10
CA ILE A 56 18.91 -2.19 -8.35
C ILE A 56 19.10 -2.95 -7.03
N HIS A 57 19.58 -2.27 -6.00
CA HIS A 57 19.77 -2.87 -4.68
C HIS A 57 18.47 -3.42 -4.07
N LYS A 58 17.33 -2.73 -4.23
CA LYS A 58 16.04 -3.25 -3.77
C LYS A 58 15.57 -4.47 -4.55
N VAL A 59 15.87 -4.55 -5.85
CA VAL A 59 15.60 -5.74 -6.67
C VAL A 59 16.45 -6.92 -6.19
N GLU A 60 17.73 -6.70 -5.89
CA GLU A 60 18.63 -7.74 -5.36
C GLU A 60 18.17 -8.28 -4.00
N LEU A 61 17.55 -7.44 -3.17
CA LEU A 61 16.91 -7.85 -1.92
C LEU A 61 15.58 -8.58 -2.11
N GLY A 62 15.13 -8.81 -3.35
CA GLY A 62 13.91 -9.54 -3.67
C GLY A 62 12.62 -8.75 -3.53
N LEU A 63 12.67 -7.41 -3.46
CA LEU A 63 11.44 -6.62 -3.42
C LEU A 63 10.71 -6.70 -4.77
N ALA A 64 9.38 -6.83 -4.70
CA ALA A 64 8.54 -6.81 -5.90
C ALA A 64 8.66 -5.46 -6.62
N LYS A 65 8.70 -5.50 -7.96
CA LYS A 65 8.78 -4.31 -8.82
C LYS A 65 7.72 -3.25 -8.49
N LYS A 66 6.51 -3.69 -8.16
CA LYS A 66 5.43 -2.79 -7.72
C LYS A 66 5.80 -2.04 -6.44
N SER A 67 6.29 -2.73 -5.42
CA SER A 67 6.71 -2.12 -4.16
C SER A 67 7.82 -1.10 -4.37
N ILE A 68 8.80 -1.41 -5.23
CA ILE A 68 9.89 -0.47 -5.58
C ILE A 68 9.32 0.78 -6.26
N ARG A 69 8.41 0.62 -7.23
CA ARG A 69 7.73 1.75 -7.87
C ARG A 69 6.96 2.61 -6.88
N ASP A 70 6.23 1.99 -5.96
CA ASP A 70 5.45 2.69 -4.94
C ASP A 70 6.38 3.49 -3.99
N ILE A 71 7.54 2.92 -3.61
CA ILE A 71 8.59 3.62 -2.83
C ILE A 71 9.15 4.83 -3.60
N ILE A 72 9.50 4.65 -4.88
CA ILE A 72 10.05 5.73 -5.71
C ILE A 72 9.01 6.83 -5.98
N ALA A 73 7.73 6.48 -6.10
CA ALA A 73 6.67 7.46 -6.25
C ALA A 73 6.56 8.38 -5.00
N ILE A 74 6.76 7.82 -3.81
CA ILE A 74 6.81 8.59 -2.55
C ILE A 74 8.03 9.52 -2.55
N LEU A 75 9.22 9.01 -2.93
CA LEU A 75 10.44 9.79 -3.04
C LEU A 75 10.25 11.01 -3.96
N ARG A 76 9.75 10.79 -5.19
CA ARG A 76 9.46 11.85 -6.15
C ARG A 76 8.44 12.85 -5.63
N SER A 77 7.40 12.37 -4.95
CA SER A 77 6.38 13.24 -4.34
C SER A 77 6.98 14.19 -3.30
N ILE A 78 7.93 13.73 -2.49
CA ILE A 78 8.62 14.55 -1.48
C ILE A 78 9.55 15.57 -2.14
N ILE A 79 10.35 15.14 -3.12
CA ILE A 79 11.27 16.04 -3.84
C ILE A 79 10.51 17.11 -4.61
N LYS A 80 9.44 16.74 -5.30
CA LYS A 80 8.56 17.68 -6.00
C LYS A 80 7.93 18.70 -5.05
N TYR A 81 7.61 18.30 -3.82
CA TYR A 81 7.15 19.21 -2.78
C TYR A 81 8.26 20.19 -2.35
N GLY A 82 9.48 19.68 -2.13
CA GLY A 82 10.64 20.51 -1.80
C GLY A 82 10.96 21.54 -2.89
N ALA A 83 10.95 21.13 -4.16
CA ALA A 83 11.19 22.00 -5.30
C ALA A 83 10.17 23.14 -5.41
N ARG A 84 8.88 22.84 -5.20
CA ARG A 84 7.81 23.85 -5.20
C ARG A 84 7.94 24.89 -4.09
N HIS A 85 8.68 24.57 -3.03
CA HIS A 85 8.86 25.45 -1.87
C HIS A 85 10.30 25.96 -1.73
N GLY A 86 11.17 25.71 -2.72
CA GLY A 86 12.57 26.13 -2.70
C GLY A 86 13.39 25.50 -1.56
N LEU A 87 12.95 24.35 -1.02
CA LEU A 87 13.59 23.66 0.09
C LEU A 87 14.56 22.56 -0.37
N PHE A 88 14.40 22.10 -1.61
CA PHE A 88 15.14 21.00 -2.21
C PHE A 88 15.16 21.17 -3.73
N ASP A 89 16.21 20.69 -4.39
CA ASP A 89 16.32 20.79 -5.85
C ASP A 89 15.31 19.86 -6.54
N GLY A 90 14.77 20.30 -7.67
CA GLY A 90 13.85 19.48 -8.47
C GLY A 90 14.53 18.27 -9.11
N GLU A 91 13.72 17.29 -9.48
CA GLU A 91 14.16 16.11 -10.24
C GLU A 91 13.56 16.08 -11.64
N ASP A 92 14.32 15.55 -12.60
CA ASP A 92 13.87 15.15 -13.93
C ASP A 92 14.47 13.78 -14.30
N TRP A 93 14.36 12.82 -13.37
CA TRP A 93 15.06 11.54 -13.45
C TRP A 93 14.42 10.57 -14.43
N GLN A 94 15.25 9.90 -15.23
CA GLN A 94 14.84 8.82 -16.13
C GLN A 94 15.28 7.45 -15.59
N LEU A 95 14.46 6.91 -14.68
CA LEU A 95 14.78 5.69 -13.93
C LEU A 95 14.38 4.41 -14.68
N TYR A 96 15.28 3.43 -14.71
CA TYR A 96 15.07 2.13 -15.33
C TYR A 96 14.82 1.06 -14.27
N TYR A 97 13.76 0.27 -14.46
CA TYR A 97 13.39 -0.80 -13.53
C TYR A 97 13.68 -2.15 -14.17
N PRO A 98 14.56 -2.98 -13.57
CA PRO A 98 14.85 -4.32 -14.08
C PRO A 98 13.59 -5.11 -14.41
N THR A 99 13.65 -5.88 -15.50
CA THR A 99 12.58 -6.77 -15.94
C THR A 99 12.76 -8.12 -15.26
N VAL A 100 12.54 -8.17 -13.94
CA VAL A 100 12.36 -9.44 -13.25
C VAL A 100 10.87 -9.70 -13.18
N GLU A 101 10.39 -10.58 -14.06
CA GLU A 101 9.01 -11.05 -14.01
C GLU A 101 8.89 -12.07 -12.88
N THR A 102 8.37 -11.64 -11.74
CA THR A 102 7.80 -12.57 -10.76
C THR A 102 6.35 -12.80 -11.14
N ASP A 103 6.01 -14.02 -11.57
CA ASP A 103 4.63 -14.43 -11.81
C ASP A 103 3.89 -14.54 -10.47
N ASN A 104 3.46 -13.39 -9.94
CA ASN A 104 2.69 -13.28 -8.71
C ASN A 104 1.20 -13.57 -8.97
N ARG A 105 0.90 -14.63 -9.74
CA ARG A 105 -0.48 -15.12 -9.84
C ARG A 105 -0.87 -15.69 -8.48
N LEU A 106 -1.74 -14.96 -7.80
CA LEU A 106 -2.45 -15.50 -6.65
C LEU A 106 -3.23 -16.73 -7.11
N SER A 107 -2.94 -17.89 -6.52
CA SER A 107 -3.68 -19.11 -6.81
C SER A 107 -5.13 -18.92 -6.38
N VAL A 108 -6.07 -18.98 -7.32
CA VAL A 108 -7.49 -18.88 -7.02
C VAL A 108 -7.99 -20.19 -6.42
N LEU A 109 -8.88 -20.11 -5.44
CA LEU A 109 -9.49 -21.26 -4.80
C LEU A 109 -10.35 -22.01 -5.83
N SER A 110 -10.11 -23.31 -6.03
CA SER A 110 -10.97 -24.13 -6.89
C SER A 110 -12.33 -24.37 -6.24
N ILE A 111 -13.37 -24.64 -7.05
CA ILE A 111 -14.73 -24.95 -6.57
C ILE A 111 -14.70 -26.12 -5.56
N ASN A 112 -13.84 -27.11 -5.78
CA ASN A 112 -13.71 -28.25 -4.88
C ASN A 112 -13.08 -27.86 -3.53
N HIS A 113 -12.08 -27.00 -3.53
CA HIS A 113 -11.48 -26.49 -2.29
C HIS A 113 -12.44 -25.58 -1.54
N GLN A 114 -13.20 -24.73 -2.26
CA GLN A 114 -14.23 -23.89 -1.67
C GLN A 114 -15.31 -24.72 -0.97
N ARG A 115 -15.84 -25.77 -1.62
CA ARG A 115 -16.83 -26.66 -1.01
C ARG A 115 -16.32 -27.34 0.26
N LYS A 116 -15.08 -27.83 0.25
CA LYS A 116 -14.45 -28.44 1.43
C LYS A 116 -14.30 -27.43 2.56
N LEU A 117 -13.86 -26.21 2.25
CA LEU A 117 -13.73 -25.13 3.21
C LEU A 117 -15.09 -24.76 3.82
N MET A 118 -16.12 -24.52 3.01
CA MET A 118 -17.46 -24.20 3.50
C MET A 118 -18.02 -25.30 4.42
N ALA A 119 -17.86 -26.57 4.04
CA ALA A 119 -18.30 -27.70 4.85
C ALA A 119 -17.57 -27.78 6.20
N HIS A 120 -16.33 -27.33 6.28
CA HIS A 120 -15.58 -27.24 7.54
C HIS A 120 -16.05 -26.05 8.38
N LEU A 121 -16.19 -24.87 7.79
CA LEU A 121 -16.61 -23.65 8.48
C LEU A 121 -18.01 -23.79 9.12
N LEU A 122 -18.92 -24.52 8.46
CA LEU A 122 -20.27 -24.78 8.98
C LEU A 122 -20.32 -25.73 10.18
N LYS A 123 -19.28 -26.56 10.40
CA LYS A 123 -19.25 -27.49 11.54
C LYS A 123 -18.94 -26.81 12.86
N GLU A 124 -18.18 -25.71 12.82
CA GLU A 124 -17.74 -24.97 14.00
C GLU A 124 -18.01 -23.47 13.80
N PRO A 125 -19.26 -23.00 14.01
CA PRO A 125 -19.61 -21.60 13.80
C PRO A 125 -18.95 -20.73 14.88
N ASN A 126 -18.06 -19.84 14.46
CA ASN A 126 -17.52 -18.75 15.25
C ASN A 126 -17.49 -17.47 14.41
N SER A 127 -17.22 -16.32 15.03
CA SER A 127 -17.26 -15.01 14.34
C SER A 127 -16.35 -14.96 13.10
N GLN A 128 -15.16 -15.57 13.18
CA GLN A 128 -14.22 -15.64 12.06
C GLN A 128 -14.76 -16.54 10.94
N ASN A 129 -15.27 -17.73 11.27
CA ASN A 129 -15.78 -18.69 10.31
C ASN A 129 -17.03 -18.18 9.58
N ILE A 130 -17.92 -17.50 10.30
CA ILE A 130 -19.08 -16.81 9.72
C ILE A 130 -18.61 -15.68 8.80
N GLY A 131 -17.63 -14.89 9.22
CA GLY A 131 -17.06 -13.83 8.37
C GLY A 131 -16.45 -14.36 7.07
N ILE A 132 -15.70 -15.46 7.14
CA ILE A 132 -15.14 -16.12 5.95
C ILE A 132 -16.27 -16.65 5.06
N LEU A 133 -17.31 -17.26 5.64
CA LEU A 133 -18.46 -17.76 4.89
C LEU A 133 -19.21 -16.64 4.16
N LEU A 134 -19.43 -15.50 4.83
CA LEU A 134 -20.02 -14.31 4.22
C LEU A 134 -19.18 -13.84 3.03
N ALA A 135 -17.87 -13.66 3.21
CA ALA A 135 -16.96 -13.26 2.13
C ALA A 135 -17.00 -14.23 0.94
N LEU A 136 -17.08 -15.54 1.19
CA LEU A 136 -17.16 -16.57 0.15
C LEU A 136 -18.49 -16.54 -0.62
N CYS A 137 -19.59 -16.19 0.03
CA CYS A 137 -20.92 -16.18 -0.58
C CYS A 137 -21.27 -14.85 -1.27
N THR A 138 -20.84 -13.72 -0.71
CA THR A 138 -21.18 -12.38 -1.20
C THR A 138 -20.07 -11.73 -2.02
N GLY A 139 -18.84 -12.26 -1.95
CA GLY A 139 -17.66 -11.66 -2.58
C GLY A 139 -17.17 -10.39 -1.87
N MET A 140 -17.65 -10.10 -0.67
CA MET A 140 -17.24 -8.94 0.12
C MET A 140 -15.75 -8.99 0.47
N ARG A 141 -15.11 -7.82 0.50
CA ARG A 141 -13.75 -7.67 1.04
C ARG A 141 -13.78 -7.83 2.55
N ILE A 142 -12.66 -8.28 3.13
CA ILE A 142 -12.54 -8.48 4.59
C ILE A 142 -12.92 -7.23 5.40
N GLY A 143 -12.57 -6.04 4.91
CA GLY A 143 -12.93 -4.78 5.57
C GLY A 143 -14.43 -4.49 5.56
N GLU A 144 -15.14 -4.91 4.51
CA GLU A 144 -16.59 -4.78 4.39
C GLU A 144 -17.28 -5.76 5.36
N VAL A 145 -16.79 -7.01 5.44
CA VAL A 145 -17.29 -8.00 6.40
C VAL A 145 -17.10 -7.54 7.84
N CYS A 146 -15.93 -6.97 8.17
CA CYS A 146 -15.64 -6.48 9.51
C CYS A 146 -16.41 -5.20 9.89
N ALA A 147 -16.85 -4.42 8.90
CA ALA A 147 -17.60 -3.18 9.12
C ALA A 147 -19.13 -3.38 9.10
N LEU A 148 -19.62 -4.55 8.67
CA LEU A 148 -21.03 -4.86 8.50
C LEU A 148 -21.78 -4.76 9.84
N GLN A 149 -22.84 -3.95 9.87
CA GLN A 149 -23.73 -3.80 11.02
C GLN A 149 -25.11 -4.36 10.70
N TRP A 150 -25.89 -4.68 11.73
CA TRP A 150 -27.28 -5.15 11.56
C TRP A 150 -28.17 -4.15 10.82
N THR A 151 -27.84 -2.85 10.88
CA THR A 151 -28.53 -1.80 10.14
C THR A 151 -28.27 -1.82 8.64
N ASP A 152 -27.26 -2.55 8.18
CA ASP A 152 -26.89 -2.67 6.77
C ASP A 152 -27.51 -3.93 6.12
N VAL A 153 -28.30 -4.70 6.89
CA VAL A 153 -28.91 -5.96 6.48
C VAL A 153 -30.42 -5.81 6.38
N ASP A 154 -30.91 -5.62 5.15
CA ASP A 154 -32.33 -5.71 4.85
C ASP A 154 -32.70 -7.17 4.62
N LEU A 155 -33.29 -7.82 5.63
CA LEU A 155 -33.83 -9.19 5.51
C LEU A 155 -35.11 -9.35 4.65
N PRO A 156 -35.96 -8.34 4.37
CA PRO A 156 -37.17 -8.54 3.58
C PRO A 156 -36.92 -8.63 2.06
N ILE A 157 -35.73 -8.29 1.60
CA ILE A 157 -35.27 -8.43 0.20
C ILE A 157 -33.95 -9.18 0.32
N GLU A 158 -33.71 -10.26 -0.41
CA GLU A 158 -32.44 -11.03 -0.32
C GLU A 158 -31.23 -10.25 -0.90
N CYS A 159 -31.03 -8.99 -0.53
CA CYS A 159 -30.02 -8.07 -1.02
C CYS A 159 -29.33 -7.35 0.14
N PHE A 160 -28.00 -7.45 0.20
CA PHE A 160 -27.17 -6.64 1.10
C PHE A 160 -26.85 -5.29 0.42
N GLU A 161 -27.34 -4.17 0.94
CA GLU A 161 -26.94 -2.83 0.48
C GLU A 161 -25.63 -2.40 1.15
N CYS A 162 -24.49 -2.69 0.51
CA CYS A 162 -23.20 -2.21 0.99
C CYS A 162 -22.95 -0.79 0.44
N LEU A 163 -23.57 0.22 1.05
CA LEU A 163 -23.33 1.64 0.74
C LEU A 163 -22.64 2.35 1.90
N ARG A 164 -21.33 2.58 1.76
CA ARG A 164 -20.64 3.77 2.27
C ARG A 164 -19.27 3.88 1.56
N GLN A 165 -19.20 4.79 0.58
CA GLN A 165 -17.96 5.22 -0.09
C GLN A 165 -17.15 6.17 0.79
#